data_AF-A0A927CBJ8-F1
#
_entry.id   AF-A0A927CBJ8-F1
#
_cell.length_a   1.000
_cell.length_b   1.000
_cell.length_c   1.000
_cell.angle_alpha   90.00
_cell.angle_beta   90.00
_cell.angle_gamma   90.00
#
_symmetry.space_group_name_H-M   'P 1'
#
loop_
_entity.id
_entity.type
_entity.pdbx_description
1 polymer ?
#
loop_
_entity_poly.entity_id
_entity_poly.type
_entity_poly.pdbx_seq_one_letter_code
_entity_poly.pdbx_strand_id
1 'polypeptide(L)'
;MLKQAKFWLPVVYAAVILFNLSGADDYNIVLFLTSPPLWLHEASVTVRSYVRIPLAGYYLITLLFWLIAGWGIDGIANKWGKRTNTGNE
;
A
#
# COMPACT_ATOMS: atom_id res chain seq x y z
N MET A 1 -3.15 -5.43 -22.59
CA MET A 1 -2.12 -4.38 -22.38
C MET A 1 -1.85 -4.04 -20.90
N LEU A 2 -2.39 -4.78 -19.91
CA LEU A 2 -2.14 -4.54 -18.48
C LEU A 2 -0.90 -5.28 -17.92
N LYS A 3 0.22 -5.34 -18.67
CA LYS A 3 1.40 -6.11 -18.22
C LYS A 3 2.27 -5.38 -17.18
N GLN A 4 1.99 -4.10 -16.88
CA GLN A 4 2.86 -3.22 -16.08
C GLN A 4 2.16 -2.51 -14.90
N ALA A 5 0.95 -2.92 -14.52
CA ALA A 5 0.27 -2.37 -13.33
C ALA A 5 1.03 -2.62 -12.01
N LYS A 6 2.04 -3.50 -12.04
CA LYS A 6 2.90 -3.91 -10.91
C LYS A 6 3.44 -2.77 -10.06
N PHE A 7 3.73 -1.64 -10.70
CA PHE A 7 4.35 -0.48 -10.05
C PHE A 7 3.37 0.65 -9.77
N TRP A 8 2.12 0.56 -10.22
CA TRP A 8 1.22 1.69 -10.09
C TRP A 8 0.81 1.95 -8.64
N LEU A 9 0.56 0.89 -7.86
CA LEU A 9 0.27 1.02 -6.42
C LEU A 9 1.43 1.64 -5.62
N PRO A 10 2.68 1.17 -5.74
CA PRO A 10 3.84 1.84 -5.15
C PRO A 10 4.01 3.29 -5.60
N VAL A 11 3.79 3.59 -6.88
CA VAL A 11 3.95 4.94 -7.45
C VAL A 11 2.88 5.89 -6.92
N VAL A 12 1.62 5.45 -6.87
CA VAL A 12 0.52 6.21 -6.26
C VAL A 12 0.83 6.46 -4.79
N TYR A 13 1.33 5.46 -4.06
CA TYR A 13 1.68 5.65 -2.67
C TYR A 13 2.89 6.58 -2.47
N ALA A 14 3.88 6.54 -3.36
CA ALA A 14 4.98 7.51 -3.36
C ALA A 14 4.47 8.94 -3.58
N ALA A 15 3.46 9.14 -4.44
CA ALA A 15 2.80 10.43 -4.61
C ALA A 15 2.07 10.89 -3.33
N VAL A 16 1.41 9.98 -2.60
CA VAL A 16 0.80 10.28 -1.30
C VAL A 16 1.85 10.71 -0.28
N ILE A 17 3.01 10.04 -0.23
CA ILE A 17 4.12 10.44 0.66
C ILE A 17 4.64 11.83 0.28
N LEU A 18 4.83 12.12 -1.01
CA LEU A 18 5.29 13.44 -1.46
C LEU A 18 4.27 14.53 -1.16
N PHE A 19 2.97 14.26 -1.34
CA PHE A 19 1.90 15.16 -0.96
C PHE A 19 1.90 15.42 0.54
N ASN A 20 2.13 14.39 1.36
CA ASN A 20 2.25 14.54 2.80
C ASN A 20 3.49 15.37 3.20
N LEU A 21 4.66 15.09 2.61
CA LEU A 21 5.89 15.85 2.84
C LEU A 21 5.80 17.32 2.41
N SER A 22 4.93 17.65 1.45
CA SER A 22 4.69 19.03 1.04
C SER A 22 3.96 19.87 2.11
N GLY A 23 3.45 19.22 3.17
CA GLY A 23 2.65 19.86 4.21
C GLY A 23 1.21 20.15 3.79
N ALA A 24 0.81 19.75 2.57
CA ALA A 24 -0.56 19.90 2.09
C ALA A 24 -1.54 18.87 2.67
N ASP A 25 -1.03 17.76 3.21
CA ASP A 25 -1.82 16.77 3.96
C ASP A 25 -1.85 17.15 5.44
N ASP A 26 -2.62 18.17 5.77
CA ASP A 26 -2.84 18.58 7.15
C ASP A 26 -3.35 17.37 7.97
N TYR A 27 -2.63 17.07 9.05
CA TYR A 27 -2.87 15.94 9.96
C TYR A 27 -2.59 14.53 9.43
N ASN A 28 -1.92 14.37 8.28
CA ASN A 28 -1.63 13.06 7.69
C ASN A 28 -2.88 12.22 7.39
N ILE A 29 -4.00 12.86 7.05
CA ILE A 29 -5.30 12.18 6.85
C ILE A 29 -5.26 11.28 5.62
N VAL A 30 -4.68 11.76 4.52
CA VAL A 30 -4.56 10.98 3.28
C VAL A 30 -3.62 9.81 3.49
N LEU A 31 -2.50 10.05 4.17
CA LEU A 31 -1.59 8.99 4.58
C LEU A 31 -2.32 7.95 5.44
N PHE A 32 -3.07 8.38 6.45
CA PHE A 32 -3.81 7.49 7.34
C PHE A 32 -4.82 6.65 6.59
N LEU A 33 -5.68 7.24 5.76
CA LEU A 33 -6.72 6.51 5.02
C LEU A 33 -6.15 5.50 4.01
N THR A 34 -4.92 5.69 3.54
CA THR A 34 -4.30 4.84 2.51
C THR A 34 -3.28 3.86 3.08
N SER A 35 -3.11 3.81 4.40
CA SER A 35 -2.13 2.97 5.09
C SER A 35 -2.77 1.97 6.04
N PRO A 36 -3.23 0.80 5.54
CA PRO A 36 -3.69 -0.30 6.40
C PRO A 36 -2.71 -0.69 7.52
N PRO A 37 -1.36 -0.66 7.31
CA PRO A 37 -0.41 -0.88 8.39
C PRO A 37 -0.50 0.16 9.51
N LEU A 38 -0.82 1.42 9.19
CA LEU A 38 -0.99 2.48 10.18
C LEU A 38 -2.27 2.28 10.99
N TRP A 39 -3.36 1.81 10.37
CA TRP A 39 -4.58 1.45 11.09
C TRP A 39 -4.33 0.37 12.13
N LEU A 40 -3.58 -0.67 11.75
CA LEU A 40 -3.24 -1.75 12.66
C LEU A 40 -2.33 -1.26 13.79
N HIS A 41 -1.38 -0.38 13.48
CA HIS A 41 -0.55 0.28 14.48
C HIS A 41 -1.40 1.11 15.46
N GLU A 42 -2.23 2.04 15.00
CA GLU A 42 -3.07 2.88 15.86
C GLU A 42 -4.08 2.05 16.67
N ALA A 43 -4.68 1.02 16.08
CA ALA A 43 -5.56 0.09 16.79
C ALA A 43 -4.82 -0.69 17.89
N SER A 44 -3.55 -1.04 17.68
CA SER A 44 -2.74 -1.74 18.67
C SER A 44 -2.16 -0.82 19.75
N VAL A 45 -1.78 0.42 19.42
CA VAL A 45 -1.33 1.44 20.39
C VAL A 45 -2.47 1.92 21.28
N THR A 46 -3.70 1.95 20.76
CA THR A 46 -4.92 2.17 21.56
C THR A 46 -5.06 1.12 22.69
N VAL A 47 -4.49 -0.09 22.52
CA VAL A 47 -4.60 -1.22 23.46
C VAL A 47 -3.29 -1.45 24.25
N ARG A 48 -2.12 -1.02 23.77
CA ARG A 48 -0.81 -1.17 24.43
C ARG A 48 0.11 0.02 24.18
N SER A 49 0.51 0.71 25.24
CA SER A 49 1.70 1.59 25.26
C SER A 49 2.97 0.78 24.91
N TYR A 50 3.98 1.24 24.16
CA TYR A 50 4.19 2.36 23.25
C TYR A 50 5.49 2.01 22.48
N VAL A 51 5.45 1.81 21.16
CA VAL A 51 6.66 1.86 20.32
C VAL A 51 6.49 3.09 19.44
N ARG A 52 7.24 4.16 19.71
CA ARG A 52 7.27 5.33 18.82
C ARG A 52 8.06 4.95 17.58
N ILE A 53 7.36 4.42 16.58
CA ILE A 53 7.94 4.29 15.24
C ILE A 53 7.99 5.71 14.67
N PRO A 54 9.16 6.20 14.22
CA PRO A 54 9.26 7.51 13.58
C PRO A 54 8.42 7.55 12.29
N LEU A 55 7.92 8.72 11.90
CA LEU A 55 7.05 8.90 10.73
C LEU A 55 7.64 8.28 9.45
N ALA A 56 8.95 8.39 9.26
CA ALA A 56 9.68 7.76 8.16
C ALA A 56 9.55 6.23 8.13
N GLY A 57 9.45 5.59 9.30
CA GLY A 57 9.19 4.16 9.42
C GLY A 57 7.83 3.76 8.85
N TYR A 58 6.78 4.57 9.06
CA TYR A 58 5.46 4.30 8.48
C TYR A 58 5.45 4.46 6.96
N TYR A 59 6.18 5.43 6.41
CA TYR A 59 6.36 5.56 4.97
C TYR A 59 6.98 4.30 4.37
N LEU A 60 8.07 3.82 4.98
CA LEU A 60 8.76 2.64 4.49
C LEU A 60 7.90 1.38 4.60
N ILE A 61 7.28 1.13 5.76
CA ILE A 61 6.41 -0.04 5.98
C ILE A 61 5.25 -0.03 4.99
N THR A 62 4.61 1.12 4.79
CA THR A 62 3.44 1.17 3.91
C THR A 62 3.82 1.10 2.44
N LEU A 63 4.96 1.66 2.04
CA LEU A 63 5.49 1.49 0.69
C LEU A 63 5.79 0.03 0.38
N LEU A 64 6.43 -0.68 1.33
CA LEU A 64 6.69 -2.12 1.22
C LEU A 64 5.39 -2.93 1.19
N PHE A 65 4.40 -2.57 2.00
CA PHE A 65 3.08 -3.20 1.99
C PHE A 65 2.43 -3.09 0.60
N TRP A 66 2.39 -1.89 0.01
CA TRP A 66 1.80 -1.70 -1.31
C TRP A 66 2.60 -2.35 -2.45
N LEU A 67 3.93 -2.48 -2.30
CA LEU A 67 4.76 -3.25 -3.22
C LEU A 67 4.39 -4.75 -3.20
N ILE A 68 4.27 -5.34 -2.02
CA ILE A 68 3.90 -6.75 -1.84
C ILE A 68 2.46 -6.98 -2.31
N ALA A 69 1.53 -6.07 -1.96
CA ALA A 69 0.14 -6.14 -2.37
C ALA A 69 0.01 -6.06 -3.91
N GLY A 70 0.76 -5.16 -4.56
CA GLY A 70 0.82 -5.07 -6.01
C GLY A 70 1.26 -6.38 -6.66
N TRP A 71 2.33 -7.01 -6.14
CA TRP A 71 2.77 -8.33 -6.60
C TRP A 71 1.72 -9.43 -6.39
N GLY A 72 1.02 -9.42 -5.25
CA GLY A 72 -0.05 -10.36 -4.96
C GLY A 72 -1.23 -10.23 -5.93
N ILE A 73 -1.70 -9.01 -6.16
CA ILE A 73 -2.81 -8.71 -7.08
C ILE A 73 -2.43 -9.13 -8.50
N ASP A 74 -1.22 -8.82 -8.96
CA ASP A 74 -0.73 -9.26 -10.27
C ASP A 74 -0.65 -10.79 -10.38
N GLY A 75 -0.16 -11.46 -9.34
CA GLY A 75 -0.08 -12.92 -9.29
C GLY A 75 -1.46 -13.56 -9.43
N ILE A 76 -2.45 -13.01 -8.74
CA ILE A 76 -3.85 -13.41 -8.85
C ILE A 76 -4.35 -13.12 -10.27
N ALA A 77 -4.26 -11.89 -10.77
CA ALA A 77 -4.75 -11.51 -12.10
C ALA A 77 -4.18 -12.41 -13.22
N ASN A 78 -2.89 -12.73 -13.17
CA ASN A 78 -2.25 -13.64 -14.12
C ASN A 78 -2.76 -15.08 -14.01
N LYS A 79 -3.01 -15.57 -12.79
CA LYS A 79 -3.57 -16.91 -12.55
C LYS A 79 -5.01 -17.00 -13.09
N TRP A 80 -5.82 -15.96 -12.90
CA TRP A 80 -7.19 -15.90 -13.41
C TRP A 80 -7.22 -15.81 -14.94
N GLY A 81 -6.38 -14.96 -15.56
CA GLY A 81 -6.29 -14.85 -17.02
C GLY A 81 -5.77 -16.12 -17.73
N LYS A 82 -4.97 -16.95 -17.03
CA LYS A 82 -4.58 -18.27 -17.55
C LYS A 82 -5.73 -19.27 -17.51
N ARG A 83 -6.53 -19.30 -16.43
CA ARG A 83 -7.70 -20.19 -16.31
C ARG A 83 -8.77 -19.94 -17.38
N THR A 84 -8.97 -18.69 -17.79
CA THR A 84 -9.98 -18.36 -18.80
C THR A 84 -9.57 -18.74 -20.22
N ASN A 85 -8.27 -18.91 -20.50
CA ASN A 85 -7.80 -19.34 -21.83
C ASN A 85 -7.82 -20.87 -22.00
N THR A 86 -7.66 -21.65 -20.93
CA THR A 86 -7.68 -23.13 -20.99
C THR A 86 -9.09 -23.72 -21.09
N GLY A 87 -10.15 -22.92 -20.94
CA GLY A 87 -11.54 -23.35 -21.10
C GLY A 87 -12.14 -23.07 -22.49
N ASN A 88 -11.37 -22.45 -23.40
CA ASN A 88 -11.80 -22.06 -24.75
C ASN A 88 -11.14 -22.91 -25.85
N GLU A 89 -10.50 -24.02 -25.49
CA GLU A 89 -9.93 -25.02 -26.42
C GLU A 89 -10.84 -26.26 -26.50
#